data_AF-A0A7V8SQI8-F1
#
_entry.id   AF-A0A7V8SQI8-F1
#
_cell.length_a   1.000
_cell.length_b   1.000
_cell.length_c   1.000
_cell.angle_alpha   90.00
_cell.angle_beta   90.00
_cell.angle_gamma   90.00
#
_symmetry.space_group_name_H-M   'P 1'
#
loop_
_entity.id
_entity.type
_entity.pdbx_description
1 polymer ?
#
loop_
_entity_poly.entity_id
_entity_poly.type
_entity_poly.pdbx_seq_one_letter_code
_entity_poly.pdbx_strand_id
1 'polypeptide(L)'
;MDVSFLGGPQPQRGVGVVAPFDFALDRELWRWVPDDVSLHLTRTPFVPVEVSLDLARLVSEHETLRDAVLALSAVTPEVVAYACTSGSFVGGTAGERAMSAAMAQAGEIPAVTTSGAMLQALEEIGAQRIAIVTPYTKSVTDALEEYLAEAGISVTGRSYLGLTREIQRVPYRDVVDMAREAVHDAPDALFISCTNLPTFDVIPQLEAELRMPVLSANQVTVWAALRSIGKEAVGPYQALLDPVARRGPAAMASAPPVDPAADPNSLPDAAGLGPAEPEAALAGAGTEDPLDGGHDLGYAAGSPEEWGGPQPPV
;
A
#
# COMPACT_ATOMS: atom_id res chain seq x y z
N MET A 1 21.52 -32.44 -17.04
CA MET A 1 20.33 -32.14 -16.23
C MET A 1 19.63 -31.02 -16.96
N ASP A 2 18.43 -31.28 -17.50
CA ASP A 2 17.70 -30.32 -18.33
C ASP A 2 17.12 -29.22 -17.44
N VAL A 3 17.61 -27.99 -17.64
CA VAL A 3 17.24 -26.82 -16.85
C VAL A 3 16.00 -26.11 -17.41
N SER A 4 15.44 -26.57 -18.54
CA SER A 4 14.26 -25.97 -19.17
C SER A 4 12.98 -26.06 -18.32
N PHE A 5 12.92 -26.95 -17.33
CA PHE A 5 11.83 -27.03 -16.34
C PHE A 5 11.93 -25.99 -15.23
N LEU A 6 13.10 -25.37 -15.05
CA LEU A 6 13.26 -24.25 -14.13
C LEU A 6 12.67 -23.03 -14.83
N GLY A 7 11.38 -22.76 -14.63
CA GLY A 7 10.59 -21.71 -15.28
C GLY A 7 11.02 -20.27 -15.00
N GLY A 8 12.32 -20.02 -14.77
CA GLY A 8 12.93 -18.74 -14.50
C GLY A 8 12.44 -18.09 -13.20
N PRO A 9 13.08 -16.98 -12.78
CA PRO A 9 12.46 -16.09 -11.83
C PRO A 9 11.17 -15.52 -12.45
N GLN A 10 10.07 -15.56 -11.68
CA GLN A 10 8.83 -14.92 -12.09
C GLN A 10 9.04 -13.39 -12.17
N PRO A 11 8.43 -12.70 -13.16
CA PRO A 11 8.49 -11.24 -13.24
C PRO A 11 7.97 -10.61 -11.94
N GLN A 12 8.78 -9.74 -11.34
CA GLN A 12 8.40 -8.97 -10.17
C GLN A 12 7.83 -7.63 -10.62
N ARG A 13 6.74 -7.20 -10.00
CA ARG A 13 6.19 -5.85 -10.19
C ARG A 13 6.82 -4.89 -9.20
N GLY A 14 7.16 -3.69 -9.65
CA GLY A 14 7.89 -2.72 -8.83
C GLY A 14 6.97 -1.67 -8.21
N VAL A 15 7.12 -1.42 -6.91
CA VAL A 15 6.55 -0.26 -6.20
C VAL A 15 7.69 0.62 -5.72
N GLY A 16 7.75 1.86 -6.19
CA GLY A 16 8.68 2.87 -5.70
C GLY A 16 8.18 3.48 -4.39
N VAL A 17 9.07 3.67 -3.41
CA VAL A 17 8.75 4.30 -2.12
C VAL A 17 9.72 5.44 -1.86
N VAL A 18 9.20 6.65 -1.79
CA VAL A 18 9.94 7.84 -1.33
C VAL A 18 9.67 7.99 0.17
N ALA A 19 10.66 7.70 0.99
CA ALA A 19 10.58 7.82 2.44
C ALA A 19 11.33 9.08 2.93
N PRO A 20 11.01 9.62 4.11
CA PRO A 20 11.83 10.66 4.71
C PRO A 20 13.19 10.08 5.15
N PHE A 21 14.21 10.94 5.26
CA PHE A 21 15.59 10.53 5.61
C PHE A 21 15.71 9.70 6.90
N ASP A 22 14.78 9.89 7.84
CA ASP A 22 14.76 9.27 9.17
C ASP A 22 13.87 8.02 9.26
N PHE A 23 13.25 7.60 8.15
CA PHE A 23 12.43 6.40 8.11
C PHE A 23 13.27 5.14 8.38
N ALA A 24 12.90 4.43 9.45
CA ALA A 24 13.63 3.27 9.97
C ALA A 24 12.84 1.96 9.93
N LEU A 25 11.63 1.97 9.35
CA LEU A 25 10.71 0.83 9.34
C LEU A 25 10.58 0.18 7.96
N ASP A 26 11.66 0.20 7.14
CA ASP A 26 11.71 -0.42 5.81
C ASP A 26 11.14 -1.83 5.82
N ARG A 27 11.56 -2.66 6.79
CA ARG A 27 11.12 -4.06 6.90
C ARG A 27 9.63 -4.20 7.18
N GLU A 28 9.01 -3.22 7.86
CA GLU A 28 7.59 -3.27 8.16
C GLU A 28 6.75 -3.19 6.88
N LEU A 29 7.13 -2.33 5.92
CA LEU A 29 6.41 -2.19 4.64
C LEU A 29 6.32 -3.52 3.89
N TRP A 30 7.42 -4.27 3.82
CA TRP A 30 7.49 -5.58 3.15
C TRP A 30 6.50 -6.60 3.70
N ARG A 31 6.02 -6.44 4.93
CA ARG A 31 5.07 -7.39 5.53
C ARG A 31 3.68 -7.31 4.90
N TRP A 32 3.37 -6.22 4.19
CA TRP A 32 2.13 -6.06 3.43
C TRP A 32 2.25 -6.37 1.94
N VAL A 33 3.44 -6.77 1.47
CA VAL A 33 3.75 -6.93 0.05
C VAL A 33 3.65 -8.42 -0.33
N PRO A 34 2.89 -8.78 -1.39
CA PRO A 34 2.85 -10.15 -1.88
C PRO A 34 4.17 -10.57 -2.55
N ASP A 35 4.40 -11.88 -2.67
CA ASP A 35 5.66 -12.46 -3.17
C ASP A 35 6.03 -12.06 -4.61
N ASP A 36 5.07 -11.57 -5.40
CA ASP A 36 5.26 -11.14 -6.79
C ASP A 36 5.45 -9.62 -6.95
N VAL A 37 5.65 -8.90 -5.84
CA VAL A 37 5.91 -7.46 -5.81
C VAL A 37 7.20 -7.15 -5.04
N SER A 38 7.99 -6.20 -5.56
CA SER A 38 9.20 -5.69 -4.95
C SER A 38 9.06 -4.20 -4.58
N LEU A 39 9.54 -3.81 -3.40
CA LEU A 39 9.67 -2.40 -3.02
C LEU A 39 11.05 -1.86 -3.39
N HIS A 40 11.07 -0.69 -4.01
CA HIS A 40 12.27 0.09 -4.32
C HIS A 40 12.25 1.37 -3.50
N LEU A 41 13.16 1.51 -2.53
CA LEU A 41 13.13 2.62 -1.58
C LEU A 41 14.20 3.66 -1.91
N THR A 42 13.80 4.92 -1.86
CA THR A 42 14.69 6.08 -1.83
C THR A 42 14.33 6.97 -0.63
N ARG A 43 15.19 7.96 -0.34
CA ARG A 43 15.00 8.88 0.79
C ARG A 43 15.08 10.33 0.35
N THR A 44 14.30 11.19 1.00
CA THR A 44 14.52 12.64 0.91
C THR A 44 15.87 13.02 1.55
N PRO A 45 16.46 14.18 1.21
CA PRO A 45 17.71 14.64 1.81
C PRO A 45 17.62 14.77 3.33
N PHE A 46 18.77 14.59 3.99
CA PHE A 46 18.88 14.80 5.43
C PHE A 46 18.61 16.26 5.79
N VAL A 47 17.69 16.49 6.73
CA VAL A 47 17.40 17.81 7.28
C VAL A 47 17.66 17.78 8.78
N PRO A 48 18.59 18.59 9.33
CA PRO A 48 18.95 18.55 10.75
C PRO A 48 17.95 19.30 11.64
N VAL A 49 16.65 19.01 11.49
CA VAL A 49 15.57 19.61 12.27
C VAL A 49 14.70 18.52 12.89
N GLU A 50 14.08 18.83 14.03
CA GLU A 50 13.19 17.91 14.71
C GLU A 50 11.81 17.82 14.03
N VAL A 51 11.05 16.75 14.34
CA VAL A 51 9.69 16.57 13.83
C VAL A 51 8.81 17.74 14.24
N SER A 52 8.32 18.44 13.23
CA SER A 52 7.57 19.69 13.32
C SER A 52 6.80 19.92 12.00
N LEU A 53 5.91 20.92 11.98
CA LEU A 53 5.27 21.35 10.72
C LEU A 53 6.29 21.92 9.72
N ASP A 54 7.37 22.53 10.20
CA ASP A 54 8.42 23.06 9.33
C ASP A 54 9.22 21.93 8.68
N LEU A 55 9.57 20.89 9.44
CA LEU A 55 10.16 19.68 8.85
C LEU A 55 9.22 19.09 7.80
N ALA A 56 7.93 18.94 8.14
CA ALA A 56 6.93 18.39 7.24
C ALA A 56 6.87 19.16 5.91
N ARG A 57 6.97 20.50 5.94
CA ARG A 57 7.03 21.34 4.74
C ARG A 57 8.30 21.11 3.92
N LEU A 58 9.46 21.03 4.58
CA LEU A 58 10.74 20.82 3.89
C LEU A 58 10.79 19.46 3.18
N VAL A 59 10.34 18.39 3.84
CA VAL A 59 10.33 17.04 3.22
C VAL A 59 9.25 16.87 2.16
N SER A 60 8.30 17.80 2.05
CA SER A 60 7.22 17.82 1.05
C SER A 60 7.47 18.76 -0.12
N GLU A 61 8.64 19.39 -0.21
CA GLU A 61 8.97 20.27 -1.33
C GLU A 61 8.98 19.50 -2.66
N HIS A 62 8.25 20.03 -3.64
CA HIS A 62 8.02 19.37 -4.92
C HIS A 62 9.33 19.06 -5.68
N GLU A 63 10.34 19.94 -5.60
CA GLU A 63 11.65 19.71 -6.23
C GLU A 63 12.37 18.53 -5.57
N THR A 64 12.40 18.48 -4.24
CA THR A 64 12.97 17.37 -3.47
C THR A 64 12.29 16.04 -3.81
N LEU A 65 10.96 16.03 -3.92
CA LEU A 65 10.20 14.84 -4.28
C LEU A 65 10.45 14.41 -5.73
N ARG A 66 10.56 15.37 -6.65
CA ARG A 66 10.87 15.10 -8.06
C ARG A 66 12.20 14.36 -8.20
N ASP A 67 13.25 14.81 -7.54
CA ASP A 67 14.57 14.17 -7.62
C ASP A 67 14.55 12.74 -7.05
N ALA A 68 13.85 12.54 -5.93
CA ALA A 68 13.65 11.22 -5.34
C ALA A 68 12.89 10.27 -6.29
N VAL A 69 11.82 10.75 -6.92
CA VAL A 69 11.04 9.97 -7.91
C VAL A 69 11.89 9.62 -9.13
N LEU A 70 12.70 10.56 -9.63
CA LEU A 70 13.60 10.29 -10.76
C LEU A 70 14.65 9.22 -10.40
N ALA A 71 15.17 9.22 -9.17
CA ALA A 71 16.09 8.18 -8.71
C ALA A 71 15.46 6.78 -8.71
N LEU A 72 14.15 6.67 -8.43
CA LEU A 72 13.41 5.40 -8.52
C LEU A 72 13.05 5.00 -9.95
N SER A 73 12.94 5.96 -10.87
CA SER A 73 12.46 5.70 -12.24
C SER A 73 13.40 4.79 -13.03
N ALA A 74 14.68 4.71 -12.65
CA ALA A 74 15.67 3.82 -13.27
C ALA A 74 15.34 2.33 -13.15
N VAL A 75 14.57 1.92 -12.14
CA VAL A 75 14.10 0.53 -11.96
C VAL A 75 12.66 0.33 -12.42
N THR A 76 12.10 1.31 -13.15
CA THR A 76 10.78 1.27 -13.79
C THR A 76 9.66 0.73 -12.88
N PRO A 77 9.44 1.32 -11.68
CA PRO A 77 8.31 0.95 -10.86
C PRO A 77 7.00 1.31 -11.57
N GLU A 78 5.93 0.60 -11.23
CA GLU A 78 4.60 0.84 -11.81
C GLU A 78 3.81 1.92 -11.06
N VAL A 79 4.23 2.26 -9.85
CA VAL A 79 3.67 3.32 -9.00
C VAL A 79 4.75 3.87 -8.06
N VAL A 80 4.64 5.13 -7.67
CA VAL A 80 5.43 5.71 -6.56
C VAL A 80 4.54 6.06 -5.36
N ALA A 81 5.01 5.74 -4.16
CA ALA A 81 4.34 6.06 -2.91
C ALA A 81 5.22 7.00 -2.07
N TYR A 82 4.65 8.10 -1.59
CA TYR A 82 5.30 8.94 -0.58
C TYR A 82 4.92 8.49 0.83
N ALA A 83 5.89 7.95 1.56
CA ALA A 83 5.73 7.29 2.86
C ALA A 83 6.02 8.25 4.04
N CYS A 84 5.30 9.37 4.10
CA CYS A 84 5.35 10.29 5.23
C CYS A 84 4.00 10.97 5.44
N THR A 85 3.32 10.66 6.55
CA THR A 85 1.99 11.21 6.84
C THR A 85 2.01 12.73 7.00
N SER A 86 2.87 13.27 7.87
CA SER A 86 2.94 14.71 8.14
C SER A 86 3.35 15.51 6.90
N GLY A 87 4.33 15.02 6.14
CA GLY A 87 4.70 15.62 4.87
C GLY A 87 3.52 15.68 3.88
N SER A 88 2.67 14.66 3.82
CA SER A 88 1.55 14.64 2.87
C SER A 88 0.30 15.40 3.32
N PHE A 89 0.09 15.70 4.61
CA PHE A 89 -1.07 16.51 5.03
C PHE A 89 -0.76 17.99 5.32
N VAL A 90 0.50 18.39 5.49
CA VAL A 90 0.85 19.74 5.97
C VAL A 90 0.36 20.88 5.06
N GLY A 91 0.15 20.59 3.77
CA GLY A 91 -0.41 21.52 2.80
C GLY A 91 -1.94 21.46 2.65
N GLY A 92 -2.64 20.78 3.56
CA GLY A 92 -4.07 20.50 3.44
C GLY A 92 -4.38 19.54 2.30
N THR A 93 -5.66 19.34 2.01
CA THR A 93 -6.12 18.44 0.93
C THR A 93 -5.69 18.92 -0.45
N ALA A 94 -5.60 20.23 -0.67
CA ALA A 94 -5.11 20.80 -1.93
C ALA A 94 -3.60 20.59 -2.11
N GLY A 95 -2.80 20.77 -1.05
CA GLY A 95 -1.36 20.52 -1.08
C GLY A 95 -1.03 19.04 -1.29
N GLU A 96 -1.77 18.14 -0.66
CA GLU A 96 -1.64 16.70 -0.88
C GLU A 96 -1.87 16.32 -2.35
N ARG A 97 -2.95 16.81 -2.96
CA ARG A 97 -3.24 16.57 -4.38
C ARG A 97 -2.15 17.14 -5.30
N ALA A 98 -1.64 18.34 -4.99
CA ALA A 98 -0.56 18.97 -5.74
C ALA A 98 0.74 18.15 -5.64
N MET A 99 1.07 17.66 -4.44
CA MET A 99 2.19 16.75 -4.20
C MET A 99 2.06 15.48 -5.04
N SER A 100 0.91 14.80 -4.97
CA SER A 100 0.66 13.59 -5.74
C SER A 100 0.80 13.82 -7.26
N ALA A 101 0.26 14.94 -7.76
CA ALA A 101 0.37 15.31 -9.16
C ALA A 101 1.82 15.58 -9.60
N ALA A 102 2.61 16.26 -8.76
CA ALA A 102 4.01 16.53 -9.06
C ALA A 102 4.86 15.26 -9.10
N MET A 103 4.63 14.32 -8.17
CA MET A 103 5.31 13.02 -8.21
C MET A 103 4.92 12.21 -9.44
N ALA A 104 3.64 12.18 -9.79
CA ALA A 104 3.16 11.49 -10.98
C ALA A 104 3.76 12.09 -12.25
N GLN A 105 3.85 13.42 -12.33
CA GLN A 105 4.50 14.11 -13.44
C GLN A 105 6.00 13.84 -13.52
N ALA A 106 6.69 13.73 -12.38
CA ALA A 106 8.13 13.46 -12.34
C ALA A 106 8.47 12.05 -12.81
N GLY A 107 7.67 11.05 -12.43
CA GLY A 107 7.91 9.64 -12.78
C GLY A 107 7.17 9.14 -14.02
N GLU A 108 6.24 9.94 -14.56
CA GLU A 108 5.33 9.54 -15.64
C GLU A 108 4.51 8.26 -15.33
N ILE A 109 4.25 8.02 -14.05
CA ILE A 109 3.54 6.86 -13.51
C ILE A 109 2.59 7.30 -12.39
N PRO A 110 1.59 6.48 -12.00
CA PRO A 110 0.74 6.78 -10.85
C PRO A 110 1.54 7.08 -9.59
N ALA A 111 1.01 7.98 -8.78
CA ALA A 111 1.59 8.38 -7.51
C ALA A 111 0.53 8.37 -6.41
N VAL A 112 0.91 7.95 -5.21
CA VAL A 112 0.07 8.00 -4.01
C VAL A 112 0.84 8.64 -2.85
N THR A 113 0.13 9.29 -1.94
CA THR A 113 0.69 9.79 -0.69
C THR A 113 0.08 9.06 0.50
N THR A 114 0.76 9.01 1.64
CA THR A 114 0.20 8.41 2.86
C THR A 114 -1.13 9.06 3.28
N SER A 115 -1.25 10.39 3.21
CA SER A 115 -2.48 11.09 3.60
C SER A 115 -3.62 10.87 2.61
N GLY A 116 -3.34 10.88 1.30
CA GLY A 116 -4.35 10.54 0.29
C GLY A 116 -4.79 9.08 0.40
N ALA A 117 -3.85 8.17 0.65
CA ALA A 117 -4.13 6.75 0.88
C ALA A 117 -4.97 6.51 2.13
N MET A 118 -4.74 7.27 3.20
CA MET A 118 -5.58 7.26 4.41
C MET A 118 -7.03 7.60 4.06
N LEU A 119 -7.27 8.69 3.32
CA LEU A 119 -8.63 9.08 2.93
C LEU A 119 -9.30 8.01 2.06
N GLN A 120 -8.58 7.43 1.09
CA GLN A 120 -9.09 6.33 0.26
C GLN A 120 -9.43 5.08 1.09
N ALA A 121 -8.61 4.75 2.10
CA ALA A 121 -8.85 3.61 2.97
C ALA A 121 -10.08 3.82 3.87
N LEU A 122 -10.27 5.04 4.39
CA LEU A 122 -11.45 5.41 5.17
C LEU A 122 -12.73 5.34 4.31
N GLU A 123 -12.66 5.81 3.07
CA GLU A 123 -13.77 5.68 2.11
C GLU A 123 -14.11 4.22 1.81
N GLU A 124 -13.10 3.37 1.55
CA GLU A 124 -13.26 1.94 1.27
C GLU A 124 -13.96 1.18 2.42
N ILE A 125 -13.74 1.58 3.67
CA ILE A 125 -14.41 0.97 4.83
C ILE A 125 -15.68 1.73 5.27
N GLY A 126 -16.02 2.83 4.61
CA GLY A 126 -17.19 3.65 4.92
C GLY A 126 -17.10 4.41 6.26
N ALA A 127 -15.90 4.72 6.74
CA ALA A 127 -15.68 5.41 8.01
C ALA A 127 -15.69 6.94 7.83
N GLN A 128 -16.47 7.64 8.67
CA GLN A 128 -16.58 9.11 8.65
C GLN A 128 -16.26 9.74 10.01
N ARG A 129 -16.39 8.99 11.10
CA ARG A 129 -16.10 9.39 12.47
C ARG A 129 -14.97 8.52 13.00
N ILE A 130 -13.78 9.07 13.20
CA ILE A 130 -12.62 8.26 13.59
C ILE A 130 -11.95 8.75 14.87
N ALA A 131 -11.29 7.83 15.57
CA ALA A 131 -10.28 8.19 16.55
C ALA A 131 -8.91 8.26 15.88
N ILE A 132 -8.00 9.09 16.41
CA ILE A 132 -6.63 9.19 15.92
C ILE A 132 -5.60 8.96 17.03
N VAL A 133 -4.52 8.27 16.69
CA VAL A 133 -3.32 8.13 17.52
C VAL A 133 -2.16 8.73 16.76
N THR A 134 -1.39 9.61 17.42
CA THR A 134 -0.21 10.21 16.79
C THR A 134 0.98 10.21 17.75
N PRO A 135 2.22 9.96 17.31
CA PRO A 135 3.37 10.08 18.21
C PRO A 135 3.79 11.55 18.41
N TYR A 136 3.21 12.49 17.67
CA TYR A 136 3.72 13.84 17.49
C TYR A 136 3.34 14.80 18.61
N THR A 137 3.86 16.03 18.51
CA THR A 137 3.39 17.20 19.26
C THR A 137 1.93 17.52 18.97
N LYS A 138 1.31 18.28 19.88
CA LYS A 138 -0.07 18.75 19.73
C LYS A 138 -0.28 19.51 18.41
N SER A 139 0.64 20.37 18.01
CA SER A 139 0.49 21.19 16.79
C SER A 139 0.45 20.34 15.51
N VAL A 140 1.24 19.27 15.43
CA VAL A 140 1.20 18.34 14.28
C VAL A 140 -0.07 17.50 14.32
N THR A 141 -0.55 17.14 15.51
CA THR A 141 -1.81 16.42 15.69
C THR A 141 -3.02 17.28 15.29
N ASP A 142 -3.05 18.54 15.69
CA ASP A 142 -4.09 19.50 15.30
C ASP A 142 -4.12 19.67 13.77
N ALA A 143 -2.96 19.75 13.11
CA ALA A 143 -2.89 19.86 11.64
C ALA A 143 -3.42 18.61 10.91
N LEU A 144 -3.23 17.40 11.48
CA LEU A 144 -3.84 16.19 10.93
C LEU A 144 -5.37 16.23 11.07
N GLU A 145 -5.87 16.69 12.21
CA GLU A 145 -7.30 16.86 12.46
C GLU A 145 -7.93 17.88 11.50
N GLU A 146 -7.25 19.00 11.23
CA GLU A 146 -7.65 19.99 10.23
C GLU A 146 -7.72 19.39 8.82
N TYR A 147 -6.70 18.63 8.40
CA TYR A 147 -6.69 17.93 7.11
C TYR A 147 -7.86 16.94 6.97
N LEU A 148 -8.14 16.16 8.02
CA LEU A 148 -9.27 15.23 8.05
C LEU A 148 -10.60 15.98 7.95
N ALA A 149 -10.74 17.10 8.67
CA ALA A 149 -11.93 17.94 8.63
C ALA A 149 -12.17 18.55 7.24
N GLU A 150 -11.12 19.00 6.53
CA GLU A 150 -11.23 19.44 5.13
C GLU A 150 -11.77 18.34 4.20
N ALA A 151 -11.44 17.08 4.49
CA ALA A 151 -11.93 15.92 3.76
C ALA A 151 -13.32 15.43 4.22
N GLY A 152 -13.95 16.12 5.18
CA GLY A 152 -15.26 15.75 5.72
C GLY A 152 -15.23 14.61 6.74
N ILE A 153 -14.05 14.25 7.27
CA ILE A 153 -13.88 13.24 8.31
C ILE A 153 -13.87 13.93 9.69
N SER A 154 -14.70 13.43 10.61
CA SER A 154 -14.79 13.93 11.98
C SER A 154 -13.90 13.11 12.90
N VAL A 155 -13.01 13.79 13.64
CA VAL A 155 -12.23 13.16 14.71
C VAL A 155 -13.06 13.17 16.00
N THR A 156 -13.36 11.99 16.56
CA THR A 156 -14.15 11.85 17.80
C THR A 156 -13.29 11.74 19.04
N GLY A 157 -12.03 11.32 18.89
CA GLY A 157 -11.10 11.13 19.99
C GLY A 157 -9.65 11.10 19.52
N ARG A 158 -8.73 11.50 20.39
CA ARG A 158 -7.30 11.56 20.06
C ARG A 158 -6.41 11.26 21.26
N SER A 159 -5.29 10.59 21.00
CA SER A 159 -4.17 10.45 21.95
C SER A 159 -2.86 10.75 21.23
N TYR A 160 -1.93 11.44 21.91
CA TYR A 160 -0.63 11.79 21.35
C TYR A 160 0.52 11.77 22.37
N LEU A 161 1.73 11.38 21.95
CA LEU A 161 2.90 11.25 22.84
C LEU A 161 3.72 12.53 22.98
N GLY A 162 3.59 13.49 22.07
CA GLY A 162 4.37 14.72 22.11
C GLY A 162 5.82 14.57 21.65
N LEU A 163 6.17 13.48 20.96
CA LEU A 163 7.54 13.21 20.54
C LEU A 163 7.94 14.05 19.33
N THR A 164 9.24 14.39 19.28
CA THR A 164 9.87 15.09 18.15
C THR A 164 10.98 14.26 17.49
N ARG A 165 11.30 13.08 18.03
CA ARG A 165 12.39 12.18 17.64
C ARG A 165 12.17 10.77 18.17
N GLU A 166 12.94 9.80 17.66
CA GLU A 166 12.99 8.41 18.14
C GLU A 166 11.62 7.68 18.14
N ILE A 167 10.71 8.08 17.24
CA ILE A 167 9.36 7.51 17.13
C ILE A 167 9.41 6.01 16.84
N GLN A 168 10.41 5.55 16.08
CA GLN A 168 10.65 4.14 15.76
C GLN A 168 10.99 3.27 16.97
N ARG A 169 11.28 3.87 18.14
CA ARG A 169 11.56 3.16 19.39
C ARG A 169 10.34 3.03 20.30
N VAL A 170 9.20 3.62 19.94
CA VAL A 170 7.98 3.52 20.74
C VAL A 170 7.55 2.05 20.81
N PRO A 171 7.43 1.46 22.00
CA PRO A 171 7.07 0.06 22.15
C PRO A 171 5.57 -0.16 21.87
N TYR A 172 5.21 -1.36 21.40
CA TYR A 172 3.83 -1.73 21.09
C TYR A 172 2.84 -1.48 22.23
N ARG A 173 3.25 -1.68 23.49
CA ARG A 173 2.39 -1.43 24.64
C ARG A 173 1.90 0.04 24.70
N ASP A 174 2.78 0.98 24.37
CA ASP A 174 2.47 2.41 24.44
C ASP A 174 1.50 2.76 23.31
N VAL A 175 1.68 2.17 22.11
CA VAL A 175 0.73 2.30 20.98
C VAL A 175 -0.66 1.75 21.35
N VAL A 176 -0.71 0.59 22.01
CA VAL A 176 -1.97 -0.03 22.45
C VAL A 176 -2.67 0.81 23.53
N ASP A 177 -1.92 1.34 24.50
CA ASP A 177 -2.49 2.18 25.56
C ASP A 177 -3.03 3.50 25.00
N MET A 178 -2.33 4.11 24.04
CA MET A 178 -2.83 5.28 23.31
C MET A 178 -4.11 4.97 22.51
N ALA A 179 -4.18 3.81 21.87
CA ALA A 179 -5.38 3.39 21.15
C ALA A 179 -6.59 3.31 22.08
N ARG A 180 -6.41 2.74 23.29
CA ARG A 180 -7.46 2.68 24.32
C ARG A 180 -7.90 4.05 24.81
N GLU A 181 -6.96 4.98 24.96
CA GLU A 181 -7.26 6.36 25.36
C GLU A 181 -8.01 7.14 24.26
N ALA A 182 -7.57 6.98 23.00
CA ALA A 182 -8.14 7.71 21.87
C ALA A 182 -9.57 7.24 21.53
N VAL A 183 -9.91 5.97 21.80
CA VAL A 183 -11.19 5.39 21.40
C VAL A 183 -12.25 5.63 22.49
N HIS A 184 -13.04 6.66 22.26
CA HIS A 184 -14.27 6.98 22.99
C HIS A 184 -15.34 7.45 21.99
N ASP A 185 -16.61 7.46 22.41
CA ASP A 185 -17.75 7.88 21.58
C ASP A 185 -18.00 7.04 20.31
N ALA A 186 -17.60 5.76 20.35
CA ALA A 186 -17.85 4.75 19.33
C ALA A 186 -17.50 5.21 17.89
N PRO A 187 -16.21 5.46 17.58
CA PRO A 187 -15.78 5.78 16.23
C PRO A 187 -15.99 4.60 15.28
N ASP A 188 -16.10 4.90 13.99
CA ASP A 188 -16.18 3.92 12.90
C ASP A 188 -14.83 3.20 12.71
N ALA A 189 -13.71 3.88 12.97
CA ALA A 189 -12.36 3.33 12.84
C ALA A 189 -11.34 4.09 13.73
N LEU A 190 -10.19 3.47 13.93
CA LEU A 190 -9.00 4.10 14.53
C LEU A 190 -7.93 4.27 13.46
N PHE A 191 -7.37 5.45 13.34
CA PHE A 191 -6.19 5.70 12.51
C PHE A 191 -4.95 5.97 13.37
N ILE A 192 -3.94 5.12 13.24
CA ILE A 192 -2.63 5.28 13.86
C ILE A 192 -1.69 5.95 12.85
N SER A 193 -1.44 7.23 13.09
CA SER A 193 -0.62 8.09 12.25
C SER A 193 0.88 7.90 12.53
N CYS A 194 1.70 8.27 11.53
CA CYS A 194 3.16 8.15 11.44
C CYS A 194 3.66 6.87 10.79
N THR A 195 4.50 7.05 9.77
CA THR A 195 5.19 5.97 9.08
C THR A 195 6.39 5.45 9.87
N ASN A 196 6.92 6.21 10.84
CA ASN A 196 8.01 5.75 11.70
C ASN A 196 7.52 5.14 13.02
N LEU A 197 6.21 4.90 13.20
CA LEU A 197 5.64 4.24 14.38
C LEU A 197 5.37 2.75 14.07
N PRO A 198 5.98 1.79 14.80
CA PRO A 198 5.75 0.37 14.55
C PRO A 198 4.30 -0.03 14.84
N THR A 199 3.60 -0.59 13.85
CA THR A 199 2.16 -0.85 13.93
C THR A 199 1.69 -2.21 13.41
N PHE A 200 2.49 -2.94 12.61
CA PHE A 200 2.01 -4.15 11.93
C PHE A 200 1.41 -5.19 12.90
N ASP A 201 2.12 -5.50 13.98
CA ASP A 201 1.72 -6.57 14.91
C ASP A 201 0.59 -6.15 15.86
N VAL A 202 0.39 -4.85 16.08
CA VAL A 202 -0.65 -4.36 16.98
C VAL A 202 -2.00 -4.24 16.30
N ILE A 203 -2.06 -4.09 14.97
CA ILE A 203 -3.32 -3.91 14.23
C ILE A 203 -4.30 -5.08 14.50
N PRO A 204 -3.95 -6.37 14.24
CA PRO A 204 -4.91 -7.47 14.47
C PRO A 204 -5.36 -7.59 15.93
N GLN A 205 -4.47 -7.28 16.89
CA GLN A 205 -4.78 -7.34 18.32
C GLN A 205 -5.75 -6.23 18.71
N LEU A 206 -5.52 -5.01 18.24
CA LEU A 206 -6.39 -3.87 18.48
C LEU A 206 -7.74 -4.04 17.80
N GLU A 207 -7.81 -4.57 16.57
CA GLU A 207 -9.09 -4.86 15.91
C GLU A 207 -9.91 -5.90 16.68
N ALA A 208 -9.26 -6.95 17.19
CA ALA A 208 -9.92 -7.96 18.01
C ALA A 208 -10.43 -7.40 19.35
N GLU A 209 -9.64 -6.54 19.99
CA GLU A 209 -9.96 -5.91 21.27
C GLU A 209 -11.06 -4.84 21.13
N LEU A 210 -10.88 -3.90 20.21
CA LEU A 210 -11.74 -2.73 20.01
C LEU A 210 -12.98 -3.03 19.16
N ARG A 211 -13.02 -4.18 18.47
CA ARG A 211 -14.12 -4.62 17.60
C ARG A 211 -14.45 -3.61 16.48
N MET A 212 -13.44 -2.95 15.95
CA MET A 212 -13.55 -1.98 14.86
C MET A 212 -12.27 -1.98 14.02
N PRO A 213 -12.32 -1.50 12.76
CA PRO A 213 -11.14 -1.36 11.91
C PRO A 213 -10.04 -0.49 12.54
N VAL A 214 -8.80 -0.94 12.43
CA VAL A 214 -7.62 -0.19 12.85
C VAL A 214 -6.69 -0.05 11.66
N LEU A 215 -6.46 1.20 11.24
CA LEU A 215 -5.63 1.55 10.11
C LEU A 215 -4.32 2.15 10.59
N SER A 216 -3.21 1.85 9.90
CA SER A 216 -1.95 2.56 10.14
C SER A 216 -1.45 3.26 8.88
N ALA A 217 -0.65 4.33 9.08
CA ALA A 217 -0.02 5.08 8.00
C ALA A 217 0.75 4.19 7.01
N ASN A 218 1.53 3.23 7.51
CA ASN A 218 2.28 2.30 6.65
C ASN A 218 1.35 1.33 5.91
N GLN A 219 0.33 0.79 6.59
CA GLN A 219 -0.64 -0.14 5.99
C GLN A 219 -1.40 0.53 4.84
N VAL A 220 -1.98 1.72 5.05
CA VAL A 220 -2.76 2.40 4.01
C VAL A 220 -1.89 2.80 2.82
N THR A 221 -0.63 3.19 3.06
CA THR A 221 0.31 3.56 2.00
C THR A 221 0.61 2.38 1.08
N VAL A 222 0.96 1.22 1.65
CA VAL A 222 1.24 0.00 0.85
C VAL A 222 -0.03 -0.51 0.17
N TRP A 223 -1.17 -0.50 0.88
CA TRP A 223 -2.47 -0.87 0.33
C TRP A 223 -2.84 -0.03 -0.90
N ALA A 224 -2.74 1.29 -0.83
CA ALA A 224 -3.09 2.17 -1.95
C ALA A 224 -2.12 1.99 -3.14
N ALA A 225 -0.82 1.85 -2.87
CA ALA A 225 0.17 1.61 -3.92
C ALA A 225 -0.11 0.29 -4.66
N LEU A 226 -0.33 -0.81 -3.94
CA LEU A 226 -0.65 -2.10 -4.53
C LEU A 226 -1.97 -2.06 -5.30
N ARG A 227 -3.01 -1.42 -4.74
CA ARG A 227 -4.31 -1.27 -5.42
C ARG A 227 -4.19 -0.48 -6.72
N SER A 228 -3.35 0.55 -6.78
CA SER A 228 -3.15 1.36 -8.00
C SER A 228 -2.59 0.56 -9.18
N ILE A 229 -1.89 -0.53 -8.89
CA ILE A 229 -1.35 -1.45 -9.90
C ILE A 229 -2.21 -2.71 -10.04
N GLY A 230 -3.35 -2.81 -9.35
CA GLY A 230 -4.22 -3.99 -9.41
C GLY A 230 -3.66 -5.21 -8.65
N LYS A 231 -2.89 -4.97 -7.58
CA LYS A 231 -2.48 -6.00 -6.60
C LYS A 231 -3.20 -5.79 -5.27
N GLU A 232 -3.26 -6.84 -4.49
CA GLU A 232 -3.81 -6.84 -3.15
C GLU A 232 -2.66 -6.92 -2.13
N ALA A 233 -2.75 -6.11 -1.08
CA ALA A 233 -1.82 -6.22 0.05
C ALA A 233 -2.11 -7.50 0.83
N VAL A 234 -1.05 -8.09 1.38
CA VAL A 234 -1.16 -9.25 2.28
C VAL A 234 -1.15 -8.79 3.73
N GLY A 235 -1.83 -9.48 4.62
CA GLY A 235 -1.89 -9.11 6.03
C GLY A 235 -3.07 -9.79 6.69
N PRO A 236 -2.88 -11.01 7.22
CA PRO A 236 -3.98 -11.79 7.76
C PRO A 236 -4.59 -11.09 8.97
N TYR A 237 -5.90 -11.19 9.11
CA TYR A 237 -6.66 -10.63 10.24
C TYR A 237 -6.55 -9.11 10.37
N GLN A 238 -6.56 -8.39 9.24
CA GLN A 238 -6.58 -6.93 9.21
C GLN A 238 -7.81 -6.46 8.41
N ALA A 239 -8.69 -5.68 9.04
CA ALA A 239 -9.98 -5.30 8.49
C ALA A 239 -9.87 -4.53 7.17
N LEU A 240 -8.84 -3.70 6.97
CA LEU A 240 -8.64 -3.04 5.68
C LEU A 240 -8.48 -4.05 4.52
N LEU A 241 -7.78 -5.16 4.77
CA LEU A 241 -7.35 -6.12 3.74
C LEU A 241 -8.32 -7.29 3.60
N ASP A 242 -9.01 -7.65 4.68
CA ASP A 242 -9.94 -8.78 4.73
C ASP A 242 -11.35 -8.33 5.12
N PRO A 243 -12.32 -8.36 4.17
CA PRO A 243 -13.72 -8.04 4.46
C PRO A 243 -14.35 -8.91 5.55
N VAL A 244 -13.86 -10.14 5.78
CA VAL A 244 -14.33 -11.01 6.86
C VAL A 244 -13.90 -10.44 8.22
N ALA A 245 -12.68 -9.92 8.32
CA ALA A 245 -12.21 -9.24 9.53
C ALA A 245 -13.02 -7.97 9.83
N ARG A 246 -13.53 -7.25 8.80
CA ARG A 246 -14.39 -6.06 8.98
C ARG A 246 -15.70 -6.34 9.70
N ARG A 247 -16.30 -7.52 9.50
CA ARG A 247 -17.66 -7.83 9.99
C ARG A 247 -17.70 -8.36 11.42
N GLY A 248 -16.53 -8.62 12.02
CA GLY A 248 -16.40 -9.25 13.32
C GLY A 248 -16.97 -10.69 13.36
N PRO A 249 -16.65 -11.48 14.42
CA PRO A 249 -17.13 -12.86 14.57
C PRO A 249 -18.65 -13.03 14.56
N ALA A 250 -19.41 -12.01 14.94
CA ALA A 250 -20.87 -12.07 15.08
C ALA A 250 -21.60 -12.21 13.73
N ALA A 251 -21.04 -11.67 12.64
CA ALA A 251 -21.64 -11.76 11.31
C ALA A 251 -21.45 -13.13 10.65
N MET A 252 -20.48 -13.93 11.09
CA MET A 252 -20.33 -15.32 10.64
C MET A 252 -21.39 -16.27 11.23
N ALA A 253 -22.05 -15.85 12.32
CA ALA A 253 -23.09 -16.63 12.97
C ALA A 253 -24.48 -16.46 12.33
N SER A 254 -24.66 -15.47 11.45
CA SER A 254 -25.89 -15.32 10.67
C SER A 254 -25.79 -16.11 9.36
N ALA A 255 -25.80 -17.44 9.46
CA ALA A 255 -26.30 -18.23 8.35
C ALA A 255 -27.80 -17.91 8.19
N PRO A 256 -28.34 -17.77 6.97
CA PRO A 256 -29.78 -17.63 6.78
C PRO A 256 -30.48 -18.83 7.43
N PRO A 257 -31.68 -18.64 8.02
CA PRO A 257 -32.40 -19.75 8.64
C PRO A 257 -32.62 -20.83 7.59
N VAL A 258 -32.10 -22.03 7.87
CA VAL A 258 -32.42 -23.21 7.07
C VAL A 258 -33.92 -23.42 7.22
N ASP A 259 -34.64 -23.37 6.11
CA ASP A 259 -36.08 -23.59 6.09
C ASP A 259 -36.38 -24.97 6.71
N PRO A 260 -37.10 -25.05 7.84
CA PRO A 260 -37.36 -26.32 8.51
C PRO A 260 -38.25 -27.26 7.69
N ALA A 261 -38.76 -26.82 6.53
CA ALA A 261 -39.50 -27.63 5.58
C ALA A 261 -38.64 -28.33 4.52
N ALA A 262 -37.33 -28.06 4.44
CA ALA A 262 -36.45 -28.74 3.48
C ALA A 262 -36.01 -30.11 4.01
N ASP A 263 -36.52 -31.19 3.42
CA ASP A 263 -36.08 -32.55 3.72
C ASP A 263 -34.60 -32.71 3.31
N PRO A 264 -33.68 -33.04 4.24
CA PRO A 264 -32.26 -33.17 3.97
C PRO A 264 -31.89 -34.31 2.99
N ASN A 265 -32.86 -35.13 2.57
CA ASN A 265 -32.67 -36.19 1.57
C ASN A 265 -33.27 -35.89 0.19
N SER A 266 -33.72 -34.66 -0.07
CA SER A 266 -34.24 -34.29 -1.39
C SER A 266 -33.09 -34.12 -2.40
N LEU A 267 -32.91 -35.10 -3.29
CA LEU A 267 -32.08 -34.89 -4.48
C LEU A 267 -32.83 -33.97 -5.47
N PRO A 268 -32.16 -33.05 -6.18
CA PRO A 268 -32.82 -32.22 -7.18
C PRO A 268 -33.33 -33.09 -8.33
N ASP A 269 -34.57 -32.83 -8.75
CA ASP A 269 -35.26 -33.54 -9.83
C ASP A 269 -34.47 -33.43 -11.15
N ALA A 270 -34.07 -34.57 -11.68
CA ALA A 270 -33.51 -34.71 -13.02
C ALA A 270 -34.63 -34.64 -14.07
N ALA A 271 -35.21 -33.46 -14.26
CA ALA A 271 -36.20 -33.22 -15.31
C ALA A 271 -35.87 -31.91 -16.04
N GLY A 272 -34.90 -31.99 -16.96
CA GLY A 272 -34.51 -30.85 -17.80
C GLY A 272 -33.47 -31.11 -18.88
N LEU A 273 -33.04 -32.36 -19.11
CA LEU A 273 -32.14 -32.70 -20.20
C LEU A 273 -32.94 -33.28 -21.36
N GLY A 274 -33.35 -32.41 -22.29
CA GLY A 274 -33.78 -32.83 -23.62
C GLY A 274 -32.59 -33.44 -24.40
N PRO A 275 -32.85 -34.33 -25.37
CA PRO A 275 -31.80 -35.08 -26.03
C PRO A 275 -30.91 -34.18 -26.89
N ALA A 276 -29.59 -34.36 -26.77
CA ALA A 276 -28.61 -33.73 -27.64
C ALA A 276 -28.60 -34.45 -29.01
N GLU A 277 -28.73 -33.68 -30.10
CA GLU A 277 -28.53 -34.19 -31.46
C GLU A 277 -27.03 -34.39 -31.76
N PRO A 278 -26.64 -35.39 -32.58
CA PRO A 278 -25.25 -35.63 -32.92
C PRO A 278 -24.89 -34.95 -34.25
N GLU A 279 -23.88 -34.08 -34.26
CA GLU A 279 -23.29 -33.59 -35.50
C GLU A 279 -21.88 -34.16 -35.74
N ALA A 280 -21.68 -34.51 -37.00
CA ALA A 280 -20.79 -35.54 -37.51
C ALA A 280 -19.35 -35.08 -37.77
N ALA A 281 -18.46 -36.07 -37.75
CA ALA A 281 -17.08 -35.97 -38.21
C ALA A 281 -16.97 -36.00 -39.73
N LEU A 282 -16.10 -35.14 -40.29
CA LEU A 282 -15.41 -35.24 -41.58
C LEU A 282 -14.08 -34.45 -41.40
N ALA A 283 -12.92 -35.07 -41.15
CA ALA A 283 -12.04 -35.76 -42.08
C ALA A 283 -11.59 -34.90 -43.29
N GLY A 284 -10.31 -34.52 -43.31
CA GLY A 284 -9.64 -33.90 -44.46
C GLY A 284 -8.21 -33.49 -44.15
N ALA A 285 -7.27 -34.38 -44.42
CA ALA A 285 -5.82 -34.28 -44.15
C ALA A 285 -5.01 -33.64 -45.30
N GLY A 286 -3.83 -33.10 -44.93
CA GLY A 286 -2.60 -32.97 -45.75
C GLY A 286 -2.54 -31.79 -46.75
N THR A 287 -1.40 -31.15 -47.05
CA THR A 287 0.02 -31.56 -46.96
C THR A 287 0.96 -30.33 -47.10
N GLU A 288 2.11 -30.36 -46.39
CA GLU A 288 3.52 -29.95 -46.72
C GLU A 288 3.77 -28.75 -47.68
N ASP A 289 4.46 -27.64 -47.32
CA ASP A 289 5.90 -27.32 -46.98
C ASP A 289 6.60 -26.61 -48.19
N PRO A 290 7.84 -26.04 -48.16
CA PRO A 290 8.53 -25.03 -47.30
C PRO A 290 9.15 -23.85 -48.12
N LEU A 291 10.06 -23.06 -47.48
CA LEU A 291 11.10 -22.11 -48.01
C LEU A 291 10.68 -20.63 -48.10
N ASP A 292 11.47 -19.59 -47.80
CA ASP A 292 12.87 -19.36 -47.36
C ASP A 292 13.02 -17.82 -47.14
N GLY A 293 14.07 -17.38 -46.44
CA GLY A 293 14.51 -15.98 -46.31
C GLY A 293 14.33 -15.43 -44.89
N GLY A 294 15.33 -15.37 -44.01
CA GLY A 294 16.71 -14.99 -44.25
C GLY A 294 16.85 -13.47 -44.14
N HIS A 295 16.91 -12.93 -42.93
CA HIS A 295 17.51 -11.62 -42.69
C HIS A 295 18.24 -11.58 -41.35
N ASP A 296 19.54 -11.74 -41.52
CA ASP A 296 20.65 -11.44 -40.64
C ASP A 296 20.77 -9.91 -40.47
N LEU A 297 20.81 -9.42 -39.23
CA LEU A 297 21.20 -8.05 -38.89
C LEU A 297 22.13 -8.06 -37.67
N GLY A 298 23.38 -8.46 -37.95
CA GLY A 298 24.61 -7.77 -37.54
C GLY A 298 24.64 -7.06 -36.18
N TYR A 299 25.21 -7.74 -35.18
CA TYR A 299 25.92 -7.08 -34.09
C TYR A 299 27.22 -6.46 -34.62
N ALA A 300 27.27 -5.13 -34.69
CA ALA A 300 28.51 -4.40 -34.91
C ALA A 300 29.27 -4.25 -33.60
N ALA A 301 30.46 -4.84 -33.54
CA ALA A 301 31.44 -4.61 -32.49
C ALA A 301 32.03 -3.19 -32.61
N GLY A 302 31.78 -2.35 -31.61
CA GLY A 302 32.49 -1.09 -31.38
C GLY A 302 33.58 -1.31 -30.34
N SER A 303 34.82 -0.97 -30.70
CA SER A 303 36.03 -0.97 -29.88
C SER A 303 35.95 -0.02 -28.67
N PRO A 304 36.69 -0.30 -27.58
CA PRO A 304 36.63 0.48 -26.34
C PRO A 304 37.48 1.76 -26.44
N GLU A 305 36.85 2.92 -26.29
CA GLU A 305 37.56 4.19 -26.07
C GLU A 305 37.81 4.44 -24.58
N GLU A 306 39.04 4.89 -24.33
CA GLU A 306 39.71 5.12 -23.06
C GLU A 306 39.03 6.20 -22.21
N TRP A 307 38.69 5.87 -20.95
CA TRP A 307 38.42 6.86 -19.91
C TRP A 307 39.53 6.82 -18.86
N GLY A 308 40.58 7.60 -19.10
CA GLY A 308 41.57 7.97 -18.10
C GLY A 308 41.07 9.13 -17.25
N GLY A 309 40.88 8.88 -15.95
CA GLY A 309 40.60 9.90 -14.94
C GLY A 309 41.26 9.52 -13.60
N PRO A 310 41.83 10.47 -12.84
CA PRO A 310 42.83 10.20 -11.81
C PRO A 310 42.23 9.65 -10.50
N GLN A 311 42.93 8.70 -9.87
CA GLN A 311 42.64 8.26 -8.50
C GLN A 311 43.13 9.27 -7.45
N PRO A 312 42.42 9.43 -6.32
CA PRO A 312 42.85 10.30 -5.22
C PRO A 312 43.93 9.64 -4.34
N PRO A 313 44.76 10.44 -3.65
CA PRO A 313 45.88 9.92 -2.85
C PRO A 313 45.42 9.31 -1.52
N VAL A 314 46.24 8.37 -1.04
CA VAL A 314 46.12 7.58 0.20
C VAL A 314 46.33 8.43 1.45
#